data_AF-A0A1B5Z9W7-F1
#
_entry.id   AF-A0A1B5Z9W7-F1
#
_cell.length_a   1.000
_cell.length_b   1.000
_cell.length_c   1.000
_cell.angle_alpha   90.00
_cell.angle_beta   90.00
_cell.angle_gamma   90.00
#
_symmetry.space_group_name_H-M   'P 1'
#
loop_
_entity.id
_entity.type
_entity.pdbx_description
1 polymer ?
#
loop_
_entity_poly.entity_id
_entity_poly.type
_entity_poly.pdbx_seq_one_letter_code
_entity_poly.pdbx_strand_id
1 'polypeptide(L)'
;KFNELVRYVADSDDAPTEAWKIKKYRFGLRADIAHDVSMQQVASLGELIQKSYHAESGLEAMRKERFEVNQKRRDSGKYKEQLKPRGSPQKGKQNVSQRSHQLVQNVECSIMENV
;
A
#
# COMPACT_ATOMS: atom_id res chain seq x y z
N LYS A 1 -23.15 -52.49 -1.94
CA LYS A 1 -23.60 -51.09 -2.13
C LYS A 1 -23.74 -50.31 -0.80
N PHE A 2 -24.70 -50.58 0.10
CA PHE A 2 -24.75 -49.85 1.39
C PHE A 2 -23.48 -50.04 2.24
N ASN A 3 -23.06 -51.29 2.47
CA ASN A 3 -21.81 -51.67 3.20
C ASN A 3 -20.49 -51.20 2.53
N GLU A 4 -20.59 -50.47 1.43
CA GLU A 4 -19.45 -49.93 0.67
C GLU A 4 -19.42 -48.41 0.85
N LEU A 5 -20.58 -47.76 0.77
CA LEU A 5 -20.77 -46.37 1.19
C LEU A 5 -20.45 -46.16 2.68
N VAL A 6 -20.84 -47.09 3.56
CA VAL A 6 -20.50 -47.05 5.00
C VAL A 6 -18.97 -47.05 5.22
N ARG A 7 -18.22 -47.76 4.37
CA ARG A 7 -16.75 -47.81 4.46
C ARG A 7 -16.12 -46.49 4.04
N TYR A 8 -16.59 -45.89 2.95
CA TYR A 8 -16.16 -44.55 2.52
C TYR A 8 -16.49 -43.45 3.55
N VAL A 9 -17.58 -43.56 4.31
CA VAL A 9 -17.88 -42.63 5.40
C VAL A 9 -16.89 -42.81 6.56
N ALA A 10 -16.58 -44.04 6.95
CA ALA A 10 -15.60 -44.31 8.00
C ALA A 10 -14.15 -43.92 7.61
N ASP A 11 -13.76 -44.14 6.36
CA ASP A 11 -12.44 -43.74 5.83
C ASP A 11 -12.33 -42.22 5.56
N SER A 12 -13.44 -41.46 5.66
CA SER A 12 -13.45 -40.00 5.47
C SER A 12 -13.21 -39.18 6.74
N ASP A 13 -12.97 -39.85 7.88
CA ASP A 13 -12.86 -39.24 9.22
C ASP A 13 -11.45 -38.70 9.56
N ASP A 14 -10.68 -38.24 8.56
CA ASP A 14 -9.46 -37.46 8.82
C ASP A 14 -9.86 -36.01 9.16
N ALA A 15 -10.38 -35.86 10.39
CA ALA A 15 -10.86 -34.60 10.94
C ALA A 15 -9.81 -33.50 10.74
N PRO A 16 -10.11 -32.38 10.06
CA PRO A 16 -9.06 -31.56 9.48
C PRO A 16 -8.04 -31.05 10.51
N THR A 17 -6.78 -31.45 10.31
CA THR A 17 -5.66 -31.08 11.18
C THR A 17 -5.54 -29.56 11.31
N GLU A 18 -4.99 -29.07 12.44
CA GLU A 18 -4.73 -27.63 12.62
C GLU A 18 -3.86 -27.07 11.49
N ALA A 19 -2.89 -27.85 10.98
CA ALA A 19 -2.10 -27.48 9.81
C ALA A 19 -2.95 -27.26 8.54
N TRP A 20 -3.93 -28.13 8.26
CA TRP A 20 -4.86 -27.94 7.14
C TRP A 20 -5.75 -26.72 7.35
N LYS A 21 -6.30 -26.54 8.55
CA LYS A 21 -7.15 -25.39 8.91
C LYS A 21 -6.39 -24.07 8.76
N ILE A 22 -5.19 -23.98 9.31
CA ILE A 22 -4.27 -22.85 9.17
C ILE A 22 -3.99 -22.57 7.69
N LYS A 23 -3.63 -23.60 6.90
CA LYS A 23 -3.35 -23.45 5.47
C LYS A 23 -4.57 -22.94 4.68
N LYS A 24 -5.77 -23.47 4.97
CA LYS A 24 -7.02 -23.05 4.34
C LYS A 24 -7.40 -21.62 4.73
N TYR A 25 -7.26 -21.24 6.00
CA TYR A 25 -7.55 -19.89 6.46
C TYR A 25 -6.58 -18.86 5.86
N ARG A 26 -5.25 -19.15 5.85
CA ARG A 26 -4.24 -18.28 5.23
C ARG A 26 -4.51 -18.00 3.74
N PHE A 27 -5.09 -18.96 3.00
CA PHE A 27 -5.47 -18.77 1.60
C PHE A 27 -6.65 -17.79 1.42
N GLY A 28 -7.52 -17.67 2.42
CA GLY A 28 -8.67 -16.74 2.39
C GLY A 28 -8.38 -15.34 2.95
N LEU A 29 -7.18 -15.10 3.49
CA LEU A 29 -6.81 -13.79 4.03
C LEU A 29 -6.52 -12.78 2.91
N ARG A 30 -6.88 -11.50 3.16
CA ARG A 30 -6.45 -10.38 2.31
C ARG A 30 -4.92 -10.30 2.31
N ALA A 31 -4.32 -9.93 1.17
CA ALA A 31 -2.86 -9.93 0.98
C ALA A 31 -2.09 -9.07 2.02
N ASP A 32 -2.67 -7.97 2.48
CA ASP A 32 -2.07 -7.08 3.49
C ASP A 32 -2.00 -7.74 4.88
N ILE A 33 -3.11 -8.35 5.32
CA ILE A 33 -3.18 -9.10 6.57
C ILE A 33 -2.32 -10.37 6.47
N ALA A 34 -2.43 -11.11 5.36
CA ALA A 34 -1.67 -12.34 5.10
C ALA A 34 -0.16 -12.10 5.16
N HIS A 35 0.33 -10.98 4.63
CA HIS A 35 1.72 -10.57 4.73
C HIS A 35 2.15 -10.35 6.19
N ASP A 36 1.40 -9.56 6.96
CA ASP A 36 1.71 -9.29 8.38
C ASP A 36 1.76 -10.57 9.23
N VAL A 37 0.77 -11.46 9.08
CA VAL A 37 0.74 -12.74 9.82
C VAL A 37 1.64 -13.83 9.22
N SER A 38 2.33 -13.58 8.09
CA SER A 38 3.25 -14.58 7.48
C SER A 38 4.59 -14.66 8.20
N MET A 39 5.07 -13.55 8.76
CA MET A 39 6.32 -13.47 9.52
C MET A 39 6.19 -14.06 10.94
N GLN A 40 4.97 -14.39 11.36
CA GLN A 40 4.65 -14.88 12.69
C GLN A 40 4.45 -16.40 12.69
N GLN A 41 5.14 -17.10 13.59
CA GLN A 41 4.80 -18.50 13.88
C GLN A 41 3.38 -18.60 14.46
N VAL A 42 2.70 -19.69 14.13
CA VAL A 42 1.29 -19.95 14.48
C VAL A 42 1.13 -21.45 14.69
N ALA A 43 0.73 -21.86 15.88
CA ALA A 43 0.54 -23.26 16.27
C ALA A 43 -0.91 -23.75 16.14
N SER A 44 -1.90 -22.84 16.09
CA SER A 44 -3.33 -23.17 16.00
C SER A 44 -4.11 -22.20 15.11
N LEU A 45 -5.29 -22.63 14.63
CA LEU A 45 -6.22 -21.76 13.92
C LEU A 45 -6.70 -20.59 14.80
N GLY A 46 -6.94 -20.82 16.09
CA GLY A 46 -7.40 -19.77 17.01
C GLY A 46 -6.39 -18.62 17.14
N GLU A 47 -5.10 -18.97 17.25
CA GLU A 47 -4.00 -18.01 17.26
C GLU A 47 -3.91 -17.22 15.94
N LEU A 48 -4.12 -17.90 14.80
CA LEU A 48 -4.14 -17.25 13.48
C LEU A 48 -5.27 -16.21 13.36
N ILE A 49 -6.47 -16.56 13.82
CA ILE A 49 -7.65 -15.68 13.81
C ILE A 49 -7.37 -14.45 14.66
N GLN A 50 -6.88 -14.63 15.89
CA GLN A 50 -6.55 -13.52 16.78
C GLN A 50 -5.47 -12.60 16.19
N LYS A 51 -4.38 -13.15 15.65
CA LYS A 51 -3.31 -12.38 14.99
C LYS A 51 -3.83 -11.62 13.77
N SER A 52 -4.68 -12.25 12.97
CA SER A 52 -5.29 -11.61 11.79
C SER A 52 -6.17 -10.41 12.18
N TYR A 53 -6.94 -10.52 13.26
CA TYR A 53 -7.76 -9.42 13.79
C TYR A 53 -6.90 -8.25 14.30
N HIS A 54 -5.82 -8.54 15.04
CA HIS A 54 -4.89 -7.50 15.47
C HIS A 54 -4.22 -6.78 14.28
N ALA A 55 -3.74 -7.53 13.29
CA ALA A 55 -3.17 -6.97 12.07
C ALA A 55 -4.17 -6.09 11.30
N GLU A 56 -5.43 -6.54 11.13
CA GLU A 56 -6.48 -5.74 10.50
C GLU A 56 -6.72 -4.43 11.27
N SER A 57 -6.88 -4.49 12.60
CA SER A 57 -7.13 -3.30 13.43
C SER A 57 -6.00 -2.25 13.34
N GLY A 58 -4.74 -2.69 13.28
CA GLY A 58 -3.58 -1.79 13.13
C GLY A 58 -3.49 -1.19 11.73
N LEU A 59 -3.72 -1.99 10.69
CA LEU A 59 -3.71 -1.53 9.30
C LEU A 59 -4.82 -0.53 9.01
N GLU A 60 -6.03 -0.73 9.55
CA GLU A 60 -7.14 0.22 9.39
C GLU A 60 -6.90 1.54 10.13
N ALA A 61 -6.26 1.51 11.31
CA ALA A 61 -5.85 2.73 12.01
C ALA A 61 -4.86 3.56 11.17
N MET A 62 -3.83 2.91 10.61
CA MET A 62 -2.85 3.56 9.73
C MET A 62 -3.46 4.09 8.43
N ARG A 63 -4.42 3.36 7.83
CA ARG A 63 -5.17 3.83 6.66
C ARG A 63 -5.94 5.10 6.99
N LYS A 64 -6.75 5.07 8.04
CA LYS A 64 -7.59 6.19 8.48
C LYS A 64 -6.75 7.44 8.73
N GLU A 65 -5.66 7.33 9.49
CA GLU A 65 -4.74 8.44 9.74
C GLU A 65 -4.21 9.05 8.43
N ARG A 66 -3.74 8.22 7.50
CA ARG A 66 -3.24 8.69 6.19
C ARG A 66 -4.32 9.39 5.36
N PHE A 67 -5.56 8.90 5.38
CA PHE A 67 -6.67 9.56 4.69
C PHE A 67 -6.99 10.92 5.32
N GLU A 68 -7.08 11.01 6.65
CA GLU A 68 -7.33 12.27 7.35
C GLU A 68 -6.21 13.30 7.14
N VAL A 69 -4.94 12.89 7.18
CA VAL A 69 -3.79 13.77 6.91
C VAL A 69 -3.81 14.25 5.45
N ASN A 70 -4.08 13.36 4.49
CA ASN A 70 -4.17 13.72 3.08
C ASN A 70 -5.35 14.68 2.79
N GLN A 71 -6.49 14.48 3.46
CA GLN A 71 -7.63 15.39 3.40
C GLN A 71 -7.27 16.78 3.96
N LYS A 72 -6.74 16.85 5.19
CA LYS A 72 -6.28 18.10 5.82
C LYS A 72 -5.26 18.86 4.95
N ARG A 73 -4.38 18.16 4.22
CA ARG A 73 -3.45 18.76 3.25
C ARG A 73 -4.15 19.35 2.02
N ARG A 74 -5.19 18.71 1.49
CA ARG A 74 -6.00 19.27 0.38
C ARG A 74 -6.78 20.50 0.82
N ASP A 75 -7.42 20.44 1.99
CA ASP A 75 -8.26 21.52 2.51
C ASP A 75 -7.43 22.77 2.88
N SER A 76 -6.26 22.58 3.52
CA SER A 76 -5.34 23.69 3.83
C SER A 76 -4.66 24.32 2.60
N GLY A 77 -4.38 23.53 1.57
CA GLY A 77 -3.85 24.04 0.29
C GLY A 77 -4.81 25.01 -0.40
N LYS A 78 -6.11 24.70 -0.38
CA LYS A 78 -7.18 25.48 -1.02
C LYS A 78 -7.28 26.92 -0.49
N TYR A 79 -6.97 27.14 0.79
CA TYR A 79 -6.93 28.47 1.40
C TYR A 79 -5.60 29.20 1.13
N LYS A 80 -4.47 28.48 1.11
CA LYS A 80 -3.15 29.05 0.81
C LYS A 80 -3.03 29.61 -0.63
N GLU A 81 -3.77 29.07 -1.59
CA GLU A 81 -3.77 29.61 -2.96
C GLU A 81 -4.51 30.94 -3.09
N GLN A 82 -5.65 31.12 -2.39
CA GLN A 82 -6.38 32.38 -2.36
C GLN A 82 -5.65 33.47 -1.55
N LEU A 83 -4.84 33.07 -0.57
CA LEU A 83 -4.03 33.96 0.25
C LEU A 83 -2.68 34.37 -0.36
N LYS A 84 -2.36 33.97 -1.60
CA LYS A 84 -1.28 34.64 -2.33
C LYS A 84 -1.70 36.11 -2.52
N PRO A 85 -0.96 37.10 -1.96
CA PRO A 85 -1.29 38.49 -2.22
C PRO A 85 -1.23 38.70 -3.72
N ARG A 86 -2.35 39.09 -4.33
CA ARG A 86 -2.40 39.40 -5.76
C ARG A 86 -1.45 40.55 -5.98
N GLY A 87 -0.27 40.25 -6.56
CA GLY A 87 0.85 41.18 -6.65
C GLY A 87 0.37 42.54 -7.16
N SER A 88 0.68 43.58 -6.39
CA SER A 88 0.29 44.95 -6.73
C SER A 88 0.77 45.27 -8.15
N PRO A 89 -0.07 45.88 -9.00
CA PRO A 89 0.24 46.06 -10.41
C PRO A 89 1.37 47.08 -10.57
N GLN A 90 2.62 46.61 -10.60
CA GLN A 90 3.80 47.45 -10.73
C GLN A 90 3.89 47.98 -12.17
N LYS A 91 3.25 49.13 -12.36
CA LYS A 91 3.21 49.89 -13.61
C LYS A 91 4.60 50.47 -13.93
N GLY A 92 5.44 49.67 -14.60
CA GLY A 92 6.80 50.06 -14.99
C GLY A 92 7.19 49.45 -16.34
N LYS A 93 6.99 50.20 -17.43
CA LYS A 93 7.55 49.84 -18.75
C LYS A 93 9.06 50.11 -18.76
N GLN A 94 9.88 49.11 -19.04
CA GLN A 94 11.17 49.31 -19.71
C GLN A 94 11.38 48.19 -20.74
N ASN A 95 11.40 48.57 -22.01
CA ASN A 95 11.82 47.70 -23.12
C ASN A 95 13.34 47.77 -23.24
N VAL A 96 14.03 46.63 -23.27
CA VAL A 96 15.21 46.46 -24.15
C VAL A 96 15.09 45.09 -24.82
N SER A 97 15.22 45.09 -26.14
CA SER A 97 15.20 43.90 -26.98
C SER A 97 16.63 43.55 -27.38
N GLN A 98 17.00 42.26 -27.33
CA GLN A 98 17.99 41.71 -28.26
C GLN A 98 17.83 40.20 -28.48
N ARG A 99 16.98 39.89 -29.46
CA ARG A 99 17.17 38.94 -30.58
C ARG A 99 17.93 37.62 -30.35
N SER A 100 17.23 36.51 -30.63
CA SER A 100 17.72 35.13 -30.90
C SER A 100 18.91 35.09 -31.89
N HIS A 101 19.82 34.11 -31.90
CA HIS A 101 19.74 32.74 -32.46
C HIS A 101 21.11 32.00 -32.25
N GLN A 102 21.36 30.68 -32.47
CA GLN A 102 20.59 29.42 -32.43
C GLN A 102 21.52 28.23 -32.85
N LEU A 103 21.33 27.00 -32.30
CA LEU A 103 22.02 25.71 -32.67
C LEU A 103 23.52 25.62 -32.27
N VAL A 104 24.11 24.55 -31.71
CA VAL A 104 24.17 23.08 -32.01
C VAL A 104 24.58 22.29 -30.73
N GLN A 105 23.92 21.19 -30.34
CA GLN A 105 24.25 19.74 -30.52
C GLN A 105 25.51 19.16 -29.82
N ASN A 106 25.41 17.85 -29.47
CA ASN A 106 26.38 16.93 -28.83
C ASN A 106 26.34 16.96 -27.27
N VAL A 107 25.94 15.93 -26.50
CA VAL A 107 26.31 14.47 -26.47
C VAL A 107 27.82 14.34 -26.23
N GLU A 108 28.31 13.91 -25.06
CA GLU A 108 28.41 12.51 -24.59
C GLU A 108 28.95 12.41 -23.13
N CYS A 109 28.95 11.20 -22.52
CA CYS A 109 29.84 10.64 -21.48
C CYS A 109 30.23 11.48 -20.22
N SER A 110 30.24 10.96 -18.98
CA SER A 110 30.51 9.60 -18.53
C SER A 110 30.18 9.41 -17.05
N ILE A 111 29.95 8.15 -16.67
CA ILE A 111 29.89 7.66 -15.29
C ILE A 111 31.30 7.75 -14.67
N MET A 112 31.41 8.13 -13.40
CA MET A 112 32.61 7.86 -12.60
C MET A 112 32.22 7.22 -11.26
N GLU A 113 32.48 5.93 -11.15
CA GLU A 113 32.67 5.26 -9.86
C GLU A 113 33.89 5.86 -9.16
N ASN A 114 33.84 5.99 -7.84
CA ASN A 114 35.02 6.34 -7.04
C ASN A 114 35.33 5.19 -6.08
N VAL A 115 36.48 4.56 -6.35
CA VAL A 115 37.43 3.85 -5.46
C VAL A 115 36.85 3.13 -4.23
#